data_AF-A0A858SUU2-F1
#
_entry.id   AF-A0A858SUU2-F1
#
_cell.length_a   1.000
_cell.length_b   1.000
_cell.length_c   1.000
_cell.angle_alpha   90.00
_cell.angle_beta   90.00
_cell.angle_gamma   90.00
#
_symmetry.space_group_name_H-M   'P 1'
#
loop_
_entity.id
_entity.type
_entity.pdbx_description
1 polymer ?
#
loop_
_entity_poly.entity_id
_entity_poly.type
_entity_poly.pdbx_seq_one_letter_code
_entity_poly.pdbx_strand_id
1 'polypeptide(L)'
;MTRSGPLPGAVASAAVLLGGCATGDRSADVTELDNTWRANLVPKSSPALMVGTFERFCVETSGLAARETALRRAGYVPLADRGTPGTRAFVVDDTRPAVAVSENMCLVQARARTGQTERFERYVTVRFPDAVETDPAPLGRSISQAWSVPGPAIIATERVQDVDWNNFALIYYRPEGAS
;
A
#
# COMPACT_ATOMS: atom_id res chain seq x y z
N MET A 1 -80.66 11.46 -36.51
CA MET A 1 -80.76 11.78 -35.07
C MET A 1 -79.35 12.04 -34.55
N THR A 2 -79.15 13.24 -34.03
CA THR A 2 -77.90 13.82 -33.51
C THR A 2 -77.56 13.33 -32.08
N ARG A 3 -76.27 13.12 -31.79
CA ARG A 3 -75.59 13.14 -30.46
C ARG A 3 -74.06 13.11 -30.74
N SER A 4 -73.25 14.15 -30.51
CA SER A 4 -72.73 14.69 -29.23
C SER A 4 -71.99 13.62 -28.41
N GLY A 5 -70.64 13.58 -28.41
CA GLY A 5 -69.82 14.23 -27.38
C GLY A 5 -68.35 13.71 -27.30
N PRO A 6 -67.48 14.35 -26.48
CA PRO A 6 -66.01 14.41 -26.58
C PRO A 6 -65.30 13.45 -25.57
N LEU A 7 -63.98 13.19 -25.51
CA LEU A 7 -62.79 14.04 -25.30
C LEU A 7 -61.50 13.18 -25.52
N PRO A 8 -60.36 13.78 -25.91
CA PRO A 8 -59.05 13.14 -25.86
C PRO A 8 -58.55 13.02 -24.41
N GLY A 9 -58.35 11.79 -23.94
CA GLY A 9 -57.70 11.52 -22.66
C GLY A 9 -56.20 11.81 -22.75
N ALA A 10 -55.80 12.99 -22.27
CA ALA A 10 -54.41 13.32 -22.03
C ALA A 10 -53.89 12.43 -20.88
N VAL A 11 -53.05 11.45 -21.22
CA VAL A 11 -52.28 10.68 -20.23
C VAL A 11 -51.19 11.61 -19.70
N ALA A 12 -51.46 12.23 -18.56
CA ALA A 12 -50.48 12.99 -17.81
C ALA A 12 -49.42 12.03 -17.29
N SER A 13 -48.27 11.98 -17.96
CA SER A 13 -47.06 11.33 -17.46
C SER A 13 -46.63 12.04 -16.18
N ALA A 14 -46.99 11.48 -15.04
CA ALA A 14 -46.48 11.87 -13.74
C ALA A 14 -44.97 11.59 -13.72
N ALA A 15 -44.18 12.64 -13.92
CA ALA A 15 -42.75 12.62 -13.70
C ALA A 15 -42.50 12.41 -12.20
N VAL A 16 -42.30 11.16 -11.81
CA VAL A 16 -41.80 10.81 -10.47
C VAL A 16 -40.37 11.31 -10.41
N LEU A 17 -40.19 12.52 -9.87
CA LEU A 17 -38.90 13.03 -9.42
C LEU A 17 -38.47 12.16 -8.25
N LEU A 18 -37.80 11.05 -8.56
CA LEU A 18 -36.97 10.32 -7.62
C LEU A 18 -35.83 11.27 -7.22
N GLY A 19 -36.09 12.10 -6.21
CA GLY A 19 -35.06 12.72 -5.41
C GLY A 19 -34.27 11.60 -4.74
N GLY A 20 -33.31 11.05 -5.48
CA GLY A 20 -32.32 10.15 -4.94
C GLY A 20 -31.66 10.88 -3.79
N CYS A 21 -31.90 10.40 -2.58
CA CYS A 21 -31.12 10.79 -1.43
C CYS A 21 -29.67 10.52 -1.79
N ALA A 22 -28.90 11.58 -2.06
CA ALA A 22 -27.46 11.52 -2.02
C ALA A 22 -27.08 11.37 -0.55
N THR A 23 -27.34 10.20 0.04
CA THR A 23 -26.49 9.71 1.11
C THR A 23 -25.11 9.72 0.50
N GLY A 24 -24.24 10.60 0.98
CA GLY A 24 -22.84 10.60 0.58
C GLY A 24 -22.28 9.23 0.97
N ASP A 25 -22.36 8.28 0.05
CA ASP A 25 -21.89 6.92 0.25
C ASP A 25 -20.40 7.01 0.51
N ARG A 26 -20.03 6.82 1.78
CA ARG A 26 -18.62 6.63 2.12
C ARG A 26 -18.14 5.42 1.35
N SER A 27 -16.96 5.52 0.74
CA SER A 27 -16.37 4.37 0.06
C SER A 27 -16.14 3.24 1.06
N ALA A 28 -16.15 2.00 0.57
CA ALA A 28 -15.81 0.82 1.37
C ALA A 28 -14.47 1.01 2.09
N ASP A 29 -13.46 1.55 1.39
CA ASP A 29 -12.14 1.86 1.96
C ASP A 29 -12.21 2.78 3.18
N VAL A 30 -13.00 3.85 3.14
CA VAL A 30 -13.14 4.77 4.28
C VAL A 30 -13.74 4.02 5.47
N THR A 31 -14.73 3.18 5.23
CA THR A 31 -15.38 2.39 6.28
C THR A 31 -14.44 1.34 6.88
N GLU A 32 -13.62 0.68 6.04
CA GLU A 32 -12.63 -0.30 6.50
C GLU A 32 -11.50 0.38 7.30
N LEU A 33 -11.05 1.56 6.87
CA LEU A 33 -10.05 2.35 7.60
C LEU A 33 -10.58 2.88 8.94
N ASP A 34 -11.83 3.35 8.99
CA ASP A 34 -12.45 3.86 10.22
C ASP A 34 -12.54 2.76 11.30
N ASN A 35 -12.66 1.50 10.89
CA ASN A 35 -12.68 0.33 11.77
C ASN A 35 -11.29 -0.26 12.05
N THR A 36 -10.24 0.21 11.36
CA THR A 36 -8.88 -0.30 11.56
C THR A 36 -8.32 0.19 12.90
N TRP A 37 -7.85 -0.74 13.74
CA TRP A 37 -7.30 -0.38 15.03
C TRP A 37 -6.01 0.45 14.87
N ARG A 38 -5.87 1.57 15.60
CA ARG A 38 -4.70 2.47 15.48
C ARG A 38 -3.35 1.76 15.64
N ALA A 39 -3.28 0.72 16.47
CA ALA A 39 -2.03 -0.04 16.64
C ALA A 39 -1.67 -0.94 15.44
N ASN A 40 -2.59 -1.14 14.50
CA ASN A 40 -2.40 -1.91 13.27
C ASN A 40 -1.99 -1.04 12.08
N LEU A 41 -2.01 0.30 12.21
CA LEU A 41 -1.42 1.20 11.21
C LEU A 41 0.11 1.00 11.09
N VAL A 42 0.77 0.73 12.21
CA VAL A 42 2.16 0.27 12.27
C VAL A 42 2.21 -1.01 13.12
N PRO A 43 1.97 -2.16 12.49
CA PRO A 43 1.69 -3.40 13.21
C PRO A 43 2.97 -4.04 13.75
N LYS A 44 2.80 -4.94 14.72
CA LYS A 44 3.87 -5.79 15.24
C LYS A 44 3.98 -7.06 14.39
N SER A 45 4.63 -6.96 13.24
CA SER A 45 4.83 -8.11 12.36
C SER A 45 6.00 -9.00 12.78
N SER A 46 5.95 -10.28 12.41
CA SER A 46 7.09 -11.19 12.60
C SER A 46 8.16 -10.95 11.53
N PRO A 47 9.45 -11.23 11.81
CA PRO A 47 10.50 -11.12 10.79
C PRO A 47 10.21 -11.93 9.52
N ALA A 48 9.61 -13.12 9.67
CA ALA A 48 9.25 -13.97 8.54
C ALA A 48 8.14 -13.35 7.67
N LEU A 49 7.09 -12.79 8.29
CA LEU A 49 6.01 -12.11 7.55
C LEU A 49 6.50 -10.84 6.85
N MET A 50 7.43 -10.09 7.45
CA MET A 50 8.04 -8.93 6.80
C MET A 50 8.79 -9.31 5.52
N VAL A 51 9.69 -10.30 5.62
CA VAL A 51 10.46 -10.77 4.45
C VAL A 51 9.55 -11.35 3.37
N GLY A 52 8.58 -12.18 3.73
CA GLY A 52 7.66 -12.76 2.75
C GLY A 52 6.77 -11.71 2.07
N THR A 53 6.36 -10.68 2.80
CA THR A 53 5.59 -9.55 2.22
C THR A 53 6.47 -8.72 1.28
N PHE A 54 7.73 -8.47 1.67
CA PHE A 54 8.70 -7.75 0.86
C PHE A 54 9.02 -8.49 -0.45
N GLU A 55 9.30 -9.79 -0.37
CA GLU A 55 9.55 -10.63 -1.54
C GLU A 55 8.35 -10.57 -2.50
N ARG A 56 7.15 -10.87 -2.00
CA ARG A 56 5.93 -10.94 -2.81
C ARG A 56 5.60 -9.62 -3.52
N PHE A 57 5.59 -8.50 -2.80
CA PHE A 57 5.06 -7.24 -3.35
C PHE A 57 6.14 -6.30 -3.89
N CYS A 58 7.34 -6.30 -3.33
CA CYS A 58 8.40 -5.39 -3.76
C CYS A 58 9.31 -6.00 -4.81
N VAL A 59 9.65 -7.29 -4.67
CA VAL A 59 10.61 -7.97 -5.55
C VAL A 59 9.89 -8.67 -6.71
N GLU A 60 8.93 -9.54 -6.42
CA GLU A 60 8.27 -10.38 -7.43
C GLU A 60 7.22 -9.63 -8.25
N THR A 61 6.62 -8.58 -7.70
CA THR A 61 5.61 -7.78 -8.39
C THR A 61 6.21 -6.47 -8.92
N SER A 62 6.27 -6.33 -10.24
CA SER A 62 6.79 -5.14 -10.93
C SER A 62 5.69 -4.22 -11.43
N GLY A 63 5.92 -2.90 -11.33
CA GLY A 63 5.00 -1.87 -11.81
C GLY A 63 3.95 -1.49 -10.77
N LEU A 64 3.68 -0.19 -10.66
CA LEU A 64 2.81 0.36 -9.62
C LEU A 64 1.40 -0.26 -9.65
N ALA A 65 0.73 -0.23 -10.81
CA ALA A 65 -0.63 -0.75 -10.95
C ALA A 65 -0.76 -2.24 -10.60
N ALA A 66 0.25 -3.06 -10.94
CA ALA A 66 0.26 -4.48 -10.61
C ALA A 66 0.42 -4.70 -9.08
N ARG A 67 1.29 -3.93 -8.43
CA ARG A 67 1.47 -3.97 -6.96
C ARG A 67 0.20 -3.55 -6.24
N GLU A 68 -0.41 -2.44 -6.64
CA GLU A 68 -1.68 -1.98 -6.05
C GLU A 68 -2.76 -3.04 -6.20
N THR A 69 -2.91 -3.63 -7.38
CA THR A 69 -3.87 -4.72 -7.62
C THR A 69 -3.58 -5.94 -6.74
N ALA A 70 -2.32 -6.33 -6.59
CA ALA A 70 -1.92 -7.46 -5.77
C ALA A 70 -2.18 -7.22 -4.27
N LEU A 71 -1.89 -6.00 -3.79
CA LEU A 71 -2.16 -5.59 -2.40
C LEU A 71 -3.66 -5.61 -2.11
N ARG A 72 -4.48 -5.04 -2.99
CA ARG A 72 -5.95 -5.07 -2.88
C ARG A 72 -6.49 -6.49 -2.82
N ARG A 73 -6.02 -7.38 -3.71
CA ARG A 73 -6.41 -8.81 -3.70
C ARG A 73 -5.99 -9.54 -2.42
N ALA A 74 -4.95 -9.07 -1.75
CA ALA A 74 -4.52 -9.59 -0.45
C ALA A 74 -5.28 -8.96 0.74
N GLY A 75 -6.28 -8.12 0.50
CA GLY A 75 -7.09 -7.47 1.55
C GLY A 75 -6.44 -6.26 2.18
N TYR A 76 -5.43 -5.67 1.54
CA TYR A 76 -4.90 -4.38 1.98
C TYR A 76 -5.79 -3.23 1.50
N VAL A 77 -5.91 -2.22 2.35
CA VAL A 77 -6.67 -0.99 2.14
C VAL A 77 -5.67 0.16 2.01
N PRO A 78 -5.74 0.99 0.97
CA PRO A 78 -4.89 2.14 0.84
C PRO A 78 -5.31 3.19 1.87
N LEU A 79 -4.33 3.73 2.56
CA LEU A 79 -4.52 4.94 3.32
C LEU A 79 -4.85 6.09 2.37
N ALA A 80 -5.69 7.01 2.83
CA ALA A 80 -5.85 8.29 2.15
C ALA A 80 -4.46 8.92 1.94
N ASP A 81 -4.29 9.59 0.82
CA ASP A 81 -3.03 10.23 0.46
C ASP A 81 -2.65 11.26 1.54
N ARG A 82 -1.62 10.95 2.33
CA ARG A 82 -1.20 11.74 3.49
C ARG A 82 0.30 12.07 3.46
N GLY A 83 0.98 11.78 2.35
CA GLY A 83 2.44 11.82 2.28
C GLY A 83 2.99 12.33 0.95
N THR A 84 4.13 11.76 0.57
CA THR A 84 4.90 12.10 -0.63
C THR A 84 4.07 11.90 -1.89
N PRO A 85 3.94 12.91 -2.77
CA PRO A 85 3.22 12.78 -4.03
C PRO A 85 3.68 11.55 -4.83
N GLY A 86 2.73 10.75 -5.30
CA GLY A 86 3.00 9.54 -6.07
C GLY A 86 3.39 8.30 -5.25
N THR A 87 3.35 8.38 -3.91
CA THR A 87 3.50 7.21 -3.02
C THR A 87 2.17 6.89 -2.37
N ARG A 88 1.75 5.62 -2.41
CA ARG A 88 0.53 5.14 -1.74
C ARG A 88 0.86 4.09 -0.70
N ALA A 89 0.39 4.32 0.52
CA ALA A 89 0.52 3.39 1.63
C ALA A 89 -0.72 2.50 1.76
N PHE A 90 -0.51 1.26 2.16
CA PHE A 90 -1.49 0.19 2.27
C PHE A 90 -1.36 -0.49 3.62
N VAL A 91 -2.48 -0.66 4.30
CA VAL A 91 -2.58 -1.30 5.62
C VAL A 91 -3.61 -2.40 5.61
N VAL A 92 -3.59 -3.22 6.65
CA VAL A 92 -4.63 -4.22 6.89
C VAL A 92 -4.80 -4.36 8.40
N ASP A 93 -6.02 -4.62 8.87
CA ASP A 93 -6.35 -4.65 10.30
C ASP A 93 -5.91 -5.96 10.98
N ASP A 94 -4.66 -6.38 10.76
CA ASP A 94 -4.05 -7.52 11.43
C ASP A 94 -2.53 -7.30 11.64
N THR A 95 -1.79 -8.40 11.85
CA THR A 95 -0.34 -8.35 12.16
C THR A 95 0.58 -8.28 10.94
N ARG A 96 0.05 -8.31 9.72
CA ARG A 96 0.84 -8.16 8.48
C ARG A 96 1.42 -6.75 8.40
N PRO A 97 2.63 -6.57 7.86
CA PRO A 97 3.29 -5.27 7.82
C PRO A 97 2.57 -4.30 6.86
N ALA A 98 2.69 -2.99 7.09
CA ALA A 98 2.23 -2.00 6.14
C ALA A 98 3.12 -2.01 4.89
N VAL A 99 2.56 -1.66 3.73
CA VAL A 99 3.27 -1.59 2.46
C VAL A 99 3.07 -0.24 1.82
N ALA A 100 4.12 0.44 1.39
CA ALA A 100 3.99 1.65 0.58
C ALA A 100 4.70 1.49 -0.76
N VAL A 101 4.06 1.97 -1.82
CA VAL A 101 4.51 1.80 -3.21
C VAL A 101 4.47 3.12 -3.97
N SER A 102 5.44 3.30 -4.84
CA SER A 102 5.48 4.31 -5.90
C SER A 102 5.95 3.65 -7.21
N GLU A 103 6.20 4.45 -8.24
CA GLU A 103 6.78 3.96 -9.50
C GLU A 103 8.15 3.29 -9.29
N ASN A 104 9.01 3.95 -8.52
CA ASN A 104 10.41 3.57 -8.34
C ASN A 104 10.73 2.93 -6.98
N MET A 105 9.78 2.88 -6.06
CA MET A 105 10.01 2.39 -4.70
C MET A 105 8.90 1.47 -4.23
N CYS A 106 9.27 0.47 -3.45
CA CYS A 106 8.36 -0.33 -2.64
C CYS A 106 9.01 -0.54 -1.27
N LEU A 107 8.24 -0.30 -0.21
CA LEU A 107 8.70 -0.48 1.16
C LEU A 107 7.71 -1.27 1.99
N VAL A 108 8.23 -2.10 2.89
CA VAL A 108 7.46 -2.89 3.86
C VAL A 108 7.87 -2.47 5.26
N GLN A 109 6.91 -2.03 6.07
CA GLN A 109 7.15 -1.41 7.37
C GLN A 109 6.37 -2.10 8.48
N ALA A 110 7.03 -2.28 9.63
CA ALA A 110 6.40 -2.72 10.87
C ALA A 110 7.14 -2.13 12.07
N ARG A 111 6.62 -2.36 13.28
CA ARG A 111 7.39 -2.06 14.49
C ARG A 111 8.67 -2.90 14.55
N ALA A 112 9.74 -2.30 15.03
CA ALA A 112 11.01 -2.95 15.25
C ALA A 112 10.90 -4.06 16.30
N ARG A 113 11.47 -5.24 16.00
CA ARG A 113 11.54 -6.41 16.87
C ARG A 113 12.91 -7.10 16.74
N THR A 114 13.18 -8.01 17.67
CA THR A 114 14.39 -8.84 17.64
C THR A 114 14.43 -9.74 16.41
N GLY A 115 15.62 -9.95 15.84
CA GLY A 115 15.85 -10.86 14.71
C GLY A 115 15.42 -10.35 13.33
N GLN A 116 14.84 -9.15 13.21
CA GLN A 116 14.46 -8.59 11.90
C GLN A 116 15.67 -8.34 10.99
N THR A 117 16.73 -7.73 11.54
CA THR A 117 17.98 -7.45 10.81
C THR A 117 18.61 -8.74 10.30
N GLU A 118 18.93 -9.69 11.19
CA GLU A 118 19.54 -10.98 10.82
C GLU A 118 18.69 -11.75 9.80
N ARG A 119 17.36 -11.74 9.96
CA ARG A 119 16.44 -12.41 9.03
C ARG A 119 16.51 -11.80 7.65
N PHE A 120 16.58 -10.47 7.55
CA PHE A 120 16.64 -9.77 6.28
C PHE A 120 18.01 -9.91 5.62
N GLU A 121 19.11 -9.79 6.36
CA GLU A 121 20.46 -10.05 5.86
C GLU A 121 20.54 -11.44 5.24
N ARG A 122 20.07 -12.48 5.95
CA ARG A 122 20.01 -13.84 5.42
C ARG A 122 19.19 -13.93 4.14
N TYR A 123 18.06 -13.23 4.08
CA TYR A 123 17.24 -13.17 2.87
C TYR A 123 18.01 -12.54 1.72
N VAL A 124 18.68 -11.40 1.92
CA VAL A 124 19.47 -10.73 0.88
C VAL A 124 20.58 -11.65 0.36
N THR A 125 21.36 -12.27 1.25
CA THR A 125 22.45 -13.18 0.87
C THR A 125 21.96 -14.38 0.05
N VAL A 126 20.81 -14.96 0.42
CA VAL A 126 20.27 -16.14 -0.29
C VAL A 126 19.60 -15.74 -1.60
N ARG A 127 18.81 -14.67 -1.60
CA ARG A 127 17.95 -14.29 -2.74
C ARG A 127 18.69 -13.50 -3.80
N PHE A 128 19.71 -12.75 -3.41
CA PHE A 128 20.53 -11.89 -4.26
C PHE A 128 22.01 -12.21 -4.01
N PRO A 129 22.50 -13.36 -4.49
CA PRO A 129 23.88 -13.79 -4.23
C PRO A 129 24.93 -12.82 -4.80
N ASP A 130 24.56 -12.05 -5.82
CA ASP A 130 25.41 -11.02 -6.43
C ASP A 130 25.21 -9.62 -5.80
N ALA A 131 24.50 -9.52 -4.67
CA ALA A 131 24.32 -8.27 -3.96
C ALA A 131 25.64 -7.78 -3.37
N VAL A 132 25.95 -6.49 -3.57
CA VAL A 132 27.13 -5.85 -3.01
C VAL A 132 26.67 -4.85 -1.95
N GLU A 133 27.19 -4.99 -0.73
CA GLU A 133 26.94 -4.00 0.32
C GLU A 133 27.50 -2.63 -0.08
N THR A 134 26.73 -1.59 0.15
CA THR A 134 27.05 -0.21 -0.23
C THR A 134 26.90 0.72 0.96
N ASP A 135 27.64 1.82 0.96
CA ASP A 135 27.52 2.86 1.99
C ASP A 135 26.06 3.36 2.07
N PRO A 136 25.37 3.23 3.22
CA PRO A 136 24.00 3.72 3.37
C PRO A 136 23.92 5.24 3.58
N ALA A 137 25.02 5.91 3.97
CA ALA A 137 25.00 7.33 4.32
C ALA A 137 24.47 8.26 3.20
N PRO A 138 24.75 8.02 1.90
CA PRO A 138 24.19 8.81 0.80
C PRO A 138 22.68 8.61 0.60
N LEU A 139 22.10 7.52 1.10
CA LEU A 139 20.69 7.15 0.89
C LEU A 139 19.75 7.78 1.93
N GLY A 140 20.29 8.18 3.08
CA GLY A 140 19.54 8.87 4.13
C GLY A 140 20.04 8.53 5.54
N ARG A 141 19.76 9.43 6.49
CA ARG A 141 20.24 9.29 7.88
C ARG A 141 19.61 8.14 8.67
N SER A 142 18.47 7.63 8.22
CA SER A 142 17.74 6.53 8.85
C SER A 142 18.05 5.17 8.23
N ILE A 143 18.78 5.13 7.11
CA ILE A 143 19.17 3.88 6.45
C ILE A 143 20.30 3.22 7.25
N SER A 144 20.03 2.03 7.76
CA SER A 144 21.01 1.26 8.54
C SER A 144 21.93 0.42 7.67
N GLN A 145 21.41 -0.15 6.58
CA GLN A 145 22.16 -1.02 5.68
C GLN A 145 21.62 -0.89 4.26
N ALA A 146 22.49 -1.07 3.27
CA ALA A 146 22.11 -1.01 1.87
C ALA A 146 22.93 -1.99 1.02
N TRP A 147 22.30 -2.52 -0.02
CA TRP A 147 22.92 -3.40 -1.00
C TRP A 147 22.51 -2.96 -2.40
N SER A 148 23.49 -2.84 -3.29
CA SER A 148 23.24 -2.80 -4.73
C SER A 148 22.99 -4.21 -5.23
N VAL A 149 21.93 -4.41 -6.02
CA VAL A 149 21.59 -5.70 -6.63
C VAL A 149 21.50 -5.58 -8.15
N PRO A 150 21.61 -6.68 -8.90
CA PRO A 150 21.45 -6.66 -10.36
C PRO A 150 20.14 -5.98 -10.80
N GLY A 151 20.18 -5.23 -11.91
CA GLY A 151 19.00 -4.54 -12.45
C GLY A 151 18.75 -3.17 -11.82
N PRO A 152 19.74 -2.28 -11.99
CA PRO A 152 20.23 -1.25 -11.03
C PRO A 152 19.36 -0.97 -9.79
N ALA A 153 19.01 -1.98 -8.99
CA ALA A 153 18.16 -1.79 -7.83
C ALA A 153 19.00 -1.66 -6.55
N ILE A 154 18.42 -0.99 -5.55
CA ILE A 154 18.96 -0.89 -4.20
C ILE A 154 17.98 -1.55 -3.24
N ILE A 155 18.49 -2.43 -2.40
CA ILE A 155 17.79 -2.98 -1.25
C ILE A 155 18.34 -2.28 -0.02
N ALA A 156 17.48 -1.85 0.90
CA ALA A 156 17.93 -1.19 2.12
C ALA A 156 17.07 -1.57 3.33
N THR A 157 17.65 -1.39 4.52
CA THR A 157 16.91 -1.39 5.78
C THR A 157 16.90 0.01 6.37
N GLU A 158 15.78 0.38 6.96
CA GLU A 158 15.64 1.63 7.68
C GLU A 158 15.21 1.37 9.12
N ARG A 159 15.76 2.13 10.07
CA ARG A 159 15.33 2.17 11.46
C ARG A 159 15.03 3.60 11.86
N VAL A 160 13.77 3.84 12.24
CA VAL A 160 13.34 5.13 12.75
C VAL A 160 12.90 4.96 14.20
N GLN A 161 13.55 5.70 15.09
CA GLN A 161 13.11 5.85 16.47
C GLN A 161 12.24 7.11 16.55
N ASP A 162 10.94 6.91 16.75
CA ASP A 162 9.99 7.96 17.08
C ASP A 162 9.68 7.92 18.59
N VAL A 163 9.14 9.00 19.13
CA VAL A 163 8.86 9.19 20.57
C VAL A 163 8.06 8.03 21.16
N ASP A 164 7.14 7.47 20.37
CA ASP A 164 6.22 6.43 20.81
C ASP A 164 6.50 5.03 20.19
N TRP A 165 7.34 4.94 19.14
CA TRP A 165 7.50 3.72 18.33
C TRP A 165 8.91 3.60 17.72
N ASN A 166 9.47 2.39 17.77
CA ASN A 166 10.60 2.04 16.92
C ASN A 166 10.07 1.33 15.68
N ASN A 167 10.41 1.83 14.50
CA ASN A 167 10.00 1.28 13.22
C ASN A 167 11.17 0.62 12.52
N PHE A 168 10.87 -0.44 11.78
CA PHE A 168 11.80 -1.12 10.89
C PHE A 168 11.16 -1.22 9.51
N ALA A 169 11.87 -0.79 8.48
CA ALA A 169 11.40 -0.90 7.11
C ALA A 169 12.41 -1.63 6.22
N LEU A 170 11.87 -2.37 5.26
CA LEU A 170 12.59 -3.01 4.16
C LEU A 170 12.26 -2.22 2.91
N ILE A 171 13.27 -1.73 2.21
CA ILE A 171 13.10 -0.83 1.06
C ILE A 171 13.68 -1.50 -0.18
N TYR A 172 12.94 -1.42 -1.27
CA TYR A 172 13.37 -1.80 -2.61
C TYR A 172 13.19 -0.59 -3.53
N TYR A 173 14.30 -0.08 -4.04
CA TYR A 173 14.35 1.11 -4.90
C TYR A 173 14.93 0.76 -6.27
N ARG A 174 14.31 1.25 -7.34
CA ARG A 174 14.85 1.21 -8.71
C ARG A 174 14.92 2.63 -9.26
N PRO A 175 16.10 3.15 -9.62
CA PRO A 175 16.23 4.44 -10.27
C PRO A 175 15.50 4.44 -11.62
N GLU A 176 15.00 5.62 -12.00
CA GLU A 176 14.29 5.80 -13.27
C GLU A 176 15.18 5.45 -14.47
N GLY A 177 14.59 4.83 -15.50
CA GLY A 177 15.30 4.45 -16.73
C GLY A 177 16.04 3.10 -16.68
N ALA A 178 15.90 2.36 -15.59
CA ALA A 178 16.34 0.98 -15.48
C ALA A 178 15.32 0.01 -16.12
N SER A 179 15.43 -0.22 -17.43
CA SER A 179 14.64 -1.21 -18.18
C SER A 179 15.51 -2.36 -18.66
#